data_AF-A0AAD6UFS4-F1
#
_entry.id   AF-A0AAD6UFS4-F1
#
_cell.length_a   1.000
_cell.length_b   1.000
_cell.length_c   1.000
_cell.angle_alpha   90.00
_cell.angle_beta   90.00
_cell.angle_gamma   90.00
#
_symmetry.space_group_name_H-M   'P 1'
#
loop_
_entity.id
_entity.type
_entity.pdbx_description
1 polymer ?
#
loop_
_entity_poly.entity_id
_entity_poly.type
_entity_poly.pdbx_seq_one_letter_code
_entity_poly.pdbx_strand_id
1 'polypeptide(L)'
;MAPEALLGRGRGIPSKHKTTREVTVPPGEGFGFYEELKKDGRDSRRATACAACGNPNDLKACSGCGQRFYCGQPCQRAHWKSTHKRECALEKEKKNRTSG
;
A
#
# COMPACT_ATOMS: atom_id res chain seq x y z
N MET A 1 -37.05 -34.33 12.98
CA MET A 1 -36.58 -33.15 13.74
C MET A 1 -35.73 -33.64 14.91
N ALA A 2 -34.41 -33.49 14.79
CA ALA A 2 -33.43 -33.45 15.87
C ALA A 2 -32.11 -32.90 15.25
N PRO A 3 -31.61 -31.73 15.69
CA PRO A 3 -30.24 -31.29 15.41
C PRO A 3 -29.29 -31.95 16.42
N GLU A 4 -28.03 -32.20 16.05
CA GLU A 4 -26.83 -32.14 16.91
C GLU A 4 -25.63 -32.76 16.16
N ALA A 5 -24.59 -31.96 15.92
CA ALA A 5 -23.19 -32.41 16.01
C ALA A 5 -22.28 -31.19 15.82
N LEU A 6 -21.80 -30.67 16.95
CA LEU A 6 -20.47 -30.10 17.07
C LEU A 6 -19.45 -31.10 16.53
N LEU A 7 -18.41 -30.64 15.82
CA LEU A 7 -17.07 -31.22 15.57
C LEU A 7 -16.58 -30.55 14.26
N GLY A 8 -15.39 -29.98 14.13
CA GLY A 8 -14.24 -29.93 14.98
C GLY A 8 -13.24 -28.94 14.38
N ARG A 9 -12.24 -28.61 15.19
CA ARG A 9 -11.12 -27.74 14.85
C ARG A 9 -10.28 -28.37 13.74
N GLY A 10 -9.93 -27.58 12.72
CA GLY A 10 -8.85 -27.92 11.80
C GLY A 10 -7.88 -26.75 11.69
N ARG A 11 -6.74 -26.82 12.38
CA ARG A 11 -5.56 -26.03 12.05
C ARG A 11 -4.71 -26.86 11.08
N GLY A 12 -4.28 -26.23 9.99
CA GLY A 12 -2.97 -26.49 9.36
C GLY A 12 -3.00 -27.09 7.95
N ILE A 13 -2.54 -26.30 6.97
CA ILE A 13 -1.29 -26.40 6.15
C ILE A 13 -1.58 -27.18 4.83
N PRO A 14 -0.79 -27.14 3.72
CA PRO A 14 0.10 -26.14 3.11
C PRO A 14 -0.22 -25.88 1.61
N SER A 15 0.46 -24.87 1.03
CA SER A 15 1.13 -24.88 -0.30
C SER A 15 0.53 -25.69 -1.48
N LYS A 16 0.31 -24.99 -2.60
CA LYS A 16 0.41 -25.47 -4.01
C LYS A 16 -0.73 -26.34 -4.56
N HIS A 17 -1.89 -25.77 -4.83
CA HIS A 17 -2.83 -26.34 -5.81
C HIS A 17 -3.39 -25.24 -6.70
N LYS A 18 -2.81 -25.08 -7.90
CA LYS A 18 -3.50 -24.46 -9.03
C LYS A 18 -4.70 -25.36 -9.35
N THR A 19 -5.89 -24.99 -8.90
CA THR A 19 -7.13 -25.52 -9.48
C THR A 19 -7.42 -24.68 -10.72
N THR A 20 -7.04 -25.19 -11.89
CA THR A 20 -7.47 -24.59 -13.15
C THR A 20 -8.89 -25.09 -13.40
N ARG A 21 -9.87 -24.18 -13.35
CA ARG A 21 -11.21 -24.46 -13.88
C ARG A 21 -11.24 -23.88 -15.28
N GLU A 22 -11.50 -24.74 -16.24
CA GLU A 22 -11.73 -24.36 -17.62
C GLU A 22 -13.12 -23.72 -17.69
N VAL A 23 -13.17 -22.44 -18.03
CA VAL A 23 -14.42 -21.71 -18.26
C VAL A 23 -14.54 -21.49 -19.76
N THR A 24 -15.52 -22.13 -20.40
CA THR A 24 -15.89 -21.85 -21.79
C THR A 24 -16.59 -20.50 -21.81
N VAL A 25 -15.89 -19.47 -22.28
CA VAL A 25 -16.49 -18.15 -22.51
C VAL A 25 -17.20 -18.18 -23.86
N PRO A 26 -18.52 -17.91 -23.93
CA PRO A 26 -19.23 -17.85 -25.20
C PRO A 26 -18.69 -16.70 -26.07
N PRO A 27 -18.61 -16.88 -27.40
CA PRO A 27 -18.16 -15.83 -28.30
C PRO A 27 -19.20 -14.71 -28.36
N GLY A 28 -18.84 -13.51 -27.90
CA GLY A 28 -19.67 -12.31 -28.06
C GLY A 28 -19.81 -11.41 -26.85
N GLU A 29 -19.41 -11.85 -25.64
CA GLU A 29 -19.44 -11.01 -24.44
C GLU A 29 -18.09 -11.04 -23.74
N GLY A 30 -17.32 -9.96 -23.91
CA GLY A 30 -16.04 -9.80 -23.24
C GLY A 30 -16.23 -9.65 -21.74
N PHE A 31 -16.05 -10.73 -20.99
CA PHE A 31 -15.80 -10.65 -19.55
C PHE A 31 -14.44 -9.97 -19.36
N GLY A 32 -14.45 -8.65 -19.16
CA GLY A 32 -13.26 -7.87 -18.87
C GLY A 32 -12.68 -8.28 -17.53
N PHE A 33 -11.76 -9.24 -17.52
CA PHE A 33 -10.93 -9.54 -16.36
C PHE A 33 -9.92 -8.40 -16.19
N TYR A 34 -10.28 -7.38 -15.40
CA TYR A 34 -9.35 -6.35 -14.97
C TYR A 34 -8.38 -6.96 -13.96
N GLU A 35 -7.23 -7.43 -14.45
CA GLU A 35 -6.12 -7.76 -13.57
C GLU A 35 -5.53 -6.45 -13.06
N GLU A 36 -5.67 -6.19 -11.77
CA GLU A 36 -5.19 -4.97 -11.15
C GLU A 36 -3.66 -5.05 -11.01
N LEU A 37 -2.93 -4.40 -11.92
CA LEU A 37 -1.47 -4.28 -11.85
C LEU A 37 -1.08 -3.39 -10.65
N LYS A 38 -1.02 -3.98 -9.45
CA LYS A 38 -0.40 -3.35 -8.28
C LYS A 38 1.10 -3.28 -8.52
N LYS A 39 1.59 -2.10 -8.92
CA LYS A 39 3.02 -1.78 -8.86
C LYS A 39 3.36 -1.40 -7.43
N ASP A 40 3.93 -2.32 -6.67
CA ASP A 40 4.46 -2.07 -5.31
C ASP A 40 5.71 -1.14 -5.30
N GLY A 41 6.03 -0.54 -6.45
CA GLY A 41 7.13 0.39 -6.59
C GLY A 41 6.76 1.73 -5.96
N ARG A 42 7.56 2.16 -4.98
CA ARG A 42 7.51 3.52 -4.43
C ARG A 42 7.63 4.51 -5.59
N ASP A 43 6.77 5.53 -5.63
CA ASP A 43 6.80 6.55 -6.67
C ASP A 43 8.23 7.07 -6.88
N SER A 44 8.64 7.17 -8.15
CA SER A 44 9.95 7.71 -8.44
C SER A 44 10.07 9.11 -7.84
N ARG A 45 11.26 9.47 -7.32
CA ARG A 45 11.51 10.80 -6.76
C ARG A 45 11.15 11.95 -7.72
N ARG A 46 11.18 11.68 -9.04
CA ARG A 46 10.77 12.61 -10.11
C ARG A 46 9.25 12.72 -10.28
N ALA A 47 8.49 11.71 -9.88
CA ALA A 47 7.04 11.72 -9.86
C ALA A 47 6.47 12.29 -8.54
N THR A 48 7.33 12.60 -7.57
CA THR A 48 6.91 13.10 -6.27
C THR A 48 6.72 14.61 -6.30
N ALA A 49 5.75 15.12 -5.54
CA ALA A 49 5.45 16.55 -5.40
C ALA A 49 5.55 17.00 -3.93
N CYS A 50 5.65 18.32 -3.71
CA CYS A 50 5.64 18.89 -2.38
C CYS A 50 4.32 18.56 -1.67
N ALA A 51 4.42 17.98 -0.49
CA ALA A 51 3.26 17.56 0.28
C ALA A 51 2.34 18.69 0.76
N ALA A 52 2.87 19.91 0.85
CA ALA A 52 2.13 21.06 1.34
C ALA A 52 1.52 21.91 0.22
N CYS A 53 2.22 22.04 -0.91
CA CYS A 53 1.82 22.96 -1.99
C CYS A 53 1.78 22.34 -3.39
N GLY A 54 2.19 21.08 -3.55
CA GLY A 54 2.17 20.39 -4.85
C GLY A 54 3.30 20.73 -5.82
N ASN A 55 4.22 21.66 -5.49
CA ASN A 55 5.35 21.98 -6.38
C ASN A 55 6.26 20.74 -6.59
N PRO A 56 6.56 20.33 -7.83
CA PRO A 56 7.45 19.19 -8.10
C PRO A 56 8.96 19.52 -7.99
N ASN A 57 9.34 20.79 -7.85
CA ASN A 57 10.73 21.24 -7.87
C ASN A 57 11.38 21.31 -6.47
N ASP A 58 12.70 21.17 -6.43
CA ASP A 58 13.57 21.35 -5.25
C ASP A 58 13.15 20.54 -4.02
N LEU A 59 12.67 19.33 -4.25
CA LEU A 59 12.11 18.49 -3.22
C LEU A 59 13.17 17.87 -2.30
N LYS A 60 13.02 18.15 -1.01
CA LYS A 60 13.82 17.57 0.07
C LYS A 60 12.96 16.61 0.87
N ALA A 61 13.45 15.41 1.07
CA ALA A 61 12.81 14.43 1.93
C ALA A 61 12.85 14.89 3.39
N CYS A 62 11.82 14.53 4.15
CA CYS A 62 11.80 14.72 5.60
C CYS A 62 13.00 14.00 6.23
N SER A 63 13.86 14.71 6.95
CA SER A 63 15.02 14.12 7.64
C SER A 63 14.65 13.08 8.70
N GLY A 64 13.43 13.15 9.23
CA GLY A 64 12.91 12.19 10.20
C GLY A 64 12.57 10.83 9.57
N CYS A 65 11.53 10.79 8.76
CA CYS A 65 11.01 9.53 8.21
C CYS A 65 11.52 9.22 6.79
N GLY A 66 11.94 10.22 6.02
CA GLY A 66 12.34 10.06 4.62
C GLY A 66 11.19 9.82 3.63
N GLN A 67 9.94 9.80 4.08
CA GLN A 67 8.79 9.36 3.28
C GLN A 67 8.02 10.50 2.60
N ARG A 68 8.11 11.72 3.14
CA ARG A 68 7.39 12.89 2.61
C ARG A 68 8.37 13.96 2.14
N PHE A 69 8.03 14.65 1.05
CA PHE A 69 8.91 15.60 0.37
C PHE A 69 8.36 17.02 0.40
N TYR A 70 9.26 18.00 0.49
CA TYR A 70 8.92 19.41 0.59
C TYR A 70 9.91 20.25 -0.23
N CYS A 71 9.41 21.27 -0.93
CA CYS A 71 10.27 22.22 -1.64
C CYS A 71 11.08 23.13 -0.68
N GLY A 72 10.73 23.17 0.61
CA GLY A 72 11.44 23.95 1.60
C GLY A 72 10.92 23.81 3.01
N GLN A 73 11.66 24.41 3.95
CA GLN A 73 11.31 24.45 5.36
C GLN A 73 9.92 25.05 5.68
N PRO A 74 9.43 26.11 5.00
CA PRO A 74 8.10 26.66 5.32
C PRO A 74 6.99 25.65 5.04
N CYS A 75 7.04 24.97 3.89
CA CYS A 75 6.09 23.92 3.51
C CYS A 75 6.15 22.73 4.49
N GLN A 76 7.35 22.33 4.90
CA GLN A 76 7.52 21.28 5.90
C GLN A 76 6.87 21.68 7.24
N ARG A 77 7.10 22.90 7.73
CA ARG A 77 6.55 23.37 9.03
C ARG A 77 5.04 23.54 9.00
N ALA A 78 4.48 24.01 7.88
CA ALA A 78 3.04 24.10 7.69
C ALA A 78 2.39 22.71 7.73
N HIS A 79 2.91 21.75 6.96
CA HIS A 79 2.41 20.38 6.94
C HIS A 79 2.66 19.64 8.27
N TRP A 80 3.75 19.97 8.97
CA TRP A 80 4.09 19.43 10.29
C TRP A 80 3.00 19.68 11.33
N LYS A 81 2.50 20.92 11.40
CA LYS A 81 1.46 21.31 12.34
C LYS A 81 0.10 20.70 12.01
N SER A 82 -0.19 20.49 10.73
CA SER A 82 -1.47 19.95 10.27
C SER A 82 -1.60 18.45 10.55
N THR A 83 -0.68 17.65 10.02
CA THR A 83 -0.84 16.18 10.02
C THR A 83 0.48 15.43 10.19
N HIS A 84 1.58 15.95 9.63
CA HIS A 84 2.79 15.14 9.45
C HIS A 84 3.49 14.75 10.74
N LYS A 85 3.30 15.46 11.86
CA LYS A 85 3.90 15.08 13.15
C LYS A 85 3.56 13.65 13.54
N ARG A 86 2.29 13.25 13.38
CA ARG A 86 1.82 11.89 13.73
C ARG A 86 2.26 10.86 12.69
N GLU A 87 2.13 11.21 11.41
CA GLU A 87 2.54 10.34 10.30
C GLU A 87 4.04 10.04 10.34
N CYS A 88 4.88 11.02 10.66
CA CYS A 88 6.33 10.88 10.72
C CYS A 88 6.74 9.81 11.74
N ALA A 89 6.06 9.71 12.88
CA ALA A 89 6.34 8.68 13.88
C ALA A 89 5.98 7.27 13.36
N LEU A 90 4.81 7.12 12.74
CA LEU A 90 4.36 5.84 12.18
C LEU A 90 5.27 5.35 11.05
N GLU A 91 5.71 6.26 10.18
CA GLU A 91 6.60 5.93 9.08
C GLU A 91 8.01 5.55 9.57
N LYS A 92 8.50 6.17 10.65
CA LYS A 92 9.76 5.77 11.30
C LYS A 92 9.68 4.35 11.85
N GLU A 93 8.57 4.00 12.50
CA GLU A 93 8.32 2.64 13.01
C GLU A 93 8.33 1.62 11.87
N LYS A 94 7.59 1.87 10.78
CA LYS A 94 7.59 0.97 9.62
C LYS A 94 8.99 0.74 9.05
N LYS A 95 9.81 1.80 8.96
CA LYS A 95 11.17 1.71 8.42
C LYS A 95 12.07 0.79 9.24
N ASN A 96 11.92 0.76 10.58
CA ASN A 96 12.72 -0.13 11.41
C ASN A 96 12.34 -1.61 11.18
N ARG A 97 11.05 -1.91 10.95
CA ARG A 97 10.53 -3.27 10.78
C ARG A 97 10.97 -3.91 9.46
N THR A 98 11.21 -3.11 8.43
CA THR A 98 11.63 -3.60 7.10
C THR A 98 13.15 -3.68 6.95
N SER A 99 13.92 -3.17 7.91
CA SER A 99 15.39 -3.15 7.86
C SER A 99 16.05 -4.24 8.72
N GLY A 100 15.26 -5.13 9.34
CA GLY A 100 15.72 -6.23 10.20
C GLY A 100 15.35 -7.60 9.64
#